data_AF-G9EL38-F1
#
_entry.id   AF-G9EL38-F1
#
_cell.length_a   1.000
_cell.length_b   1.000
_cell.length_c   1.000
_cell.angle_alpha   90.00
_cell.angle_beta   90.00
_cell.angle_gamma   90.00
#
_symmetry.space_group_name_H-M   'P 1'
#
loop_
_entity.id
_entity.type
_entity.pdbx_description
1 polymer ?
#
loop_
_entity_poly.entity_id
_entity_poly.type
_entity_poly.pdbx_seq_one_letter_code
_entity_poly.pdbx_strand_id
1 'polypeptide(L)'
;MSSKIDYADRDSEYDAHPSAKISNSSEVSHINKHFEDIRQVFSEFVLSVKDINKMVGVVRDLSGKTDLLALNASIEAARAGQEGRGFAIVAHEVARLAEKSQESISKVEQASSSLQEKVHLLTERLDDIQKLLNKIS
;
A
#
# COMPACT_ATOMS: atom_id res chain seq x y z
N MET A 1 63.62 -31.54 56.05
CA MET A 1 62.23 -31.97 55.85
C MET A 1 61.63 -31.09 54.78
N SER A 2 61.33 -31.70 53.66
CA SER A 2 60.84 -31.09 52.43
C SER A 2 59.39 -30.62 52.57
N SER A 3 59.09 -29.41 52.12
CA SER A 3 58.06 -29.20 51.09
C SER A 3 58.23 -27.81 50.50
N LYS A 4 58.51 -27.78 49.20
CA LYS A 4 58.61 -26.61 48.33
C LYS A 4 57.34 -26.68 47.48
N ILE A 5 56.50 -25.65 47.49
CA ILE A 5 55.60 -25.39 46.38
C ILE A 5 55.77 -23.93 46.00
N ASP A 6 56.38 -23.79 44.82
CA ASP A 6 56.59 -22.59 44.04
C ASP A 6 55.23 -22.07 43.54
N TYR A 7 55.01 -20.76 43.63
CA TYR A 7 53.96 -20.05 42.87
C TYR A 7 54.55 -18.74 42.34
N ALA A 8 55.59 -18.88 41.52
CA ALA A 8 55.91 -17.90 40.48
C ALA A 8 55.28 -18.41 39.18
N ASP A 9 54.03 -18.02 38.92
CA ASP A 9 53.49 -17.75 37.58
C ASP A 9 52.01 -17.38 37.69
N ARG A 10 51.68 -16.13 37.40
CA ARG A 10 50.40 -15.74 36.80
C ARG A 10 50.52 -14.33 36.24
N ASP A 11 51.35 -14.22 35.21
CA ASP A 11 50.96 -13.43 34.06
C ASP A 11 49.63 -14.00 33.55
N SER A 12 48.57 -13.22 33.72
CA SER A 12 47.31 -13.41 33.00
C SER A 12 46.69 -12.04 32.81
N GLU A 13 47.41 -11.25 32.02
CA GLU A 13 46.78 -10.48 30.96
C GLU A 13 45.81 -11.43 30.22
N TYR A 14 44.52 -11.29 30.51
CA TYR A 14 43.46 -11.88 29.70
C TYR A 14 42.42 -10.79 29.46
N ASP A 15 42.77 -9.96 28.48
CA ASP A 15 41.92 -9.49 27.41
C ASP A 15 40.58 -8.88 27.80
N ALA A 16 40.60 -7.54 27.84
CA ALA A 16 39.46 -6.76 27.41
C ALA A 16 38.98 -7.29 26.05
N HIS A 17 37.75 -7.80 25.98
CA HIS A 17 37.04 -7.99 24.71
C HIS A 17 36.33 -6.68 24.32
N PRO A 18 36.78 -5.92 23.30
CA PRO A 18 36.01 -4.81 22.74
C PRO A 18 35.20 -5.24 21.50
N SER A 19 35.13 -6.54 21.19
CA SER A 19 34.58 -7.05 19.92
C SER A 19 33.05 -6.97 19.79
N ALA A 20 32.30 -6.69 20.86
CA ALA A 20 30.83 -6.68 20.81
C ALA A 20 30.21 -5.37 20.28
N LYS A 21 30.96 -4.26 20.16
CA LYS A 21 30.40 -2.95 19.72
C LYS A 21 30.58 -2.64 18.24
N ILE A 22 31.55 -3.26 17.57
CA ILE A 22 31.91 -2.88 16.19
C ILE A 22 31.00 -3.57 15.15
N SER A 23 30.50 -4.79 15.43
CA SER A 23 29.59 -5.54 14.53
C SER A 23 28.18 -4.95 14.39
N ASN A 24 27.65 -4.33 15.45
CA ASN A 24 26.29 -3.75 15.41
C ASN A 24 26.15 -2.59 14.42
N SER A 25 27.22 -1.82 14.18
CA SER A 25 27.13 -0.60 13.34
C SER A 25 26.88 -0.91 11.86
N SER A 26 27.52 -1.95 11.32
CA SER A 26 27.30 -2.40 9.95
C SER A 26 25.92 -3.03 9.78
N GLU A 27 25.47 -3.81 10.77
CA GLU A 27 24.15 -4.46 10.75
C GLU A 27 23.03 -3.43 10.81
N VAL A 28 23.14 -2.43 11.69
CA VAL A 28 22.20 -1.29 11.73
C VAL A 28 22.22 -0.50 10.43
N SER A 29 23.39 -0.31 9.80
CA SER A 29 23.49 0.36 8.50
C SER A 29 22.74 -0.40 7.39
N HIS A 30 22.87 -1.73 7.33
CA HIS A 30 22.13 -2.56 6.38
C HIS A 30 20.62 -2.50 6.62
N ILE A 31 20.20 -2.52 7.89
CA ILE A 31 18.79 -2.41 8.26
C ILE A 31 18.22 -1.04 7.85
N ASN A 32 18.96 0.06 8.10
CA ASN A 32 18.56 1.41 7.68
C ASN A 32 18.39 1.50 6.16
N LYS A 33 19.28 0.86 5.39
CA LYS A 33 19.15 0.79 3.94
C LYS A 33 17.87 0.07 3.51
N HIS A 34 17.55 -1.07 4.14
CA HIS A 34 16.30 -1.78 3.86
C HIS A 34 15.05 -0.96 4.23
N PHE A 35 15.10 -0.16 5.30
CA PHE A 35 14.01 0.76 5.62
C PHE A 35 13.80 1.81 4.54
N GLU A 36 14.87 2.39 4.01
CA GLU A 36 14.79 3.36 2.92
C GLU A 36 14.25 2.73 1.63
N ASP A 37 14.70 1.52 1.29
CA ASP A 37 14.19 0.76 0.14
C ASP A 37 12.67 0.50 0.28
N ILE A 38 12.23 0.10 1.47
CA ILE A 38 10.80 -0.14 1.77
C ILE A 38 9.99 1.16 1.66
N ARG A 39 10.51 2.29 2.17
CA ARG A 39 9.86 3.61 2.05
C ARG A 39 9.70 4.02 0.60
N GLN A 40 10.72 3.80 -0.23
CA GLN A 40 10.65 4.08 -1.66
C GLN A 40 9.53 3.25 -2.32
N VAL A 41 9.49 1.94 -2.07
CA VAL A 41 8.44 1.06 -2.61
C VAL A 41 7.05 1.52 -2.18
N PHE A 42 6.85 1.95 -0.93
CA PHE A 42 5.55 2.47 -0.50
C PHE A 42 5.19 3.82 -1.13
N SER A 43 6.17 4.70 -1.34
CA SER A 43 5.94 5.95 -2.07
C SER A 43 5.45 5.68 -3.50
N GLU A 44 6.12 4.77 -4.21
CA GLU A 44 5.73 4.33 -5.56
C GLU A 44 4.35 3.67 -5.58
N PHE A 45 4.05 2.89 -4.55
CA PHE A 45 2.75 2.27 -4.37
C PHE A 45 1.63 3.30 -4.16
N VAL A 46 1.85 4.34 -3.34
CA VAL A 46 0.90 5.45 -3.16
C VAL A 46 0.63 6.17 -4.49
N LEU A 47 1.66 6.39 -5.30
CA LEU A 47 1.50 6.99 -6.63
C LEU A 47 0.66 6.09 -7.54
N SER A 48 0.92 4.78 -7.55
CA SER A 48 0.15 3.80 -8.32
C SER A 48 -1.33 3.80 -7.93
N VAL A 49 -1.63 3.87 -6.62
CA VAL A 49 -3.02 3.96 -6.12
C VAL A 49 -3.69 5.28 -6.54
N LYS A 50 -2.96 6.41 -6.55
CA LYS A 50 -3.48 7.68 -7.08
C LYS A 50 -3.84 7.58 -8.56
N ASP A 51 -3.05 6.88 -9.36
CA ASP A 51 -3.34 6.69 -10.78
C ASP A 51 -4.54 5.77 -11.00
N ILE A 52 -4.72 4.73 -10.18
CA ILE A 52 -5.95 3.93 -10.15
C ILE A 52 -7.15 4.83 -9.87
N ASN A 53 -7.09 5.71 -8.87
CA ASN A 53 -8.20 6.61 -8.55
C ASN A 53 -8.56 7.55 -9.71
N LYS A 54 -7.56 8.04 -10.47
CA LYS A 54 -7.81 8.83 -11.68
C LYS A 54 -8.56 8.02 -12.74
N MET A 55 -8.12 6.78 -13.00
CA MET A 55 -8.79 5.90 -13.96
C MET A 55 -10.21 5.59 -13.52
N VAL A 56 -10.42 5.28 -12.24
CA VAL A 56 -11.75 5.05 -11.65
C VAL A 56 -12.66 6.27 -11.83
N GLY A 57 -12.13 7.49 -11.65
CA GLY A 57 -12.85 8.73 -11.94
C GLY A 57 -13.31 8.83 -13.40
N VAL A 58 -12.42 8.55 -14.35
CA VAL A 58 -12.77 8.54 -15.79
C VAL A 58 -13.86 7.51 -16.10
N VAL A 59 -13.76 6.31 -15.53
CA VAL A 59 -14.78 5.27 -15.74
C VAL A 59 -16.11 5.68 -15.10
N ARG A 60 -16.11 6.34 -13.94
CA ARG A 60 -17.33 6.88 -13.34
C ARG A 60 -18.02 7.87 -14.26
N ASP A 61 -17.27 8.82 -14.81
CA ASP A 61 -17.80 9.82 -15.72
C ASP A 61 -18.38 9.16 -16.99
N LEU A 62 -17.72 8.12 -17.50
CA LEU A 62 -18.21 7.34 -18.65
C LEU A 62 -19.50 6.58 -18.31
N SER A 63 -19.56 5.92 -17.16
CA SER A 63 -20.76 5.21 -16.73
C SER A 63 -21.94 6.17 -16.48
N GLY A 64 -21.70 7.34 -15.89
CA GLY A 64 -22.72 8.38 -15.75
C GLY A 64 -23.23 8.93 -17.09
N LYS A 65 -22.33 9.17 -18.06
CA LYS A 65 -22.72 9.56 -19.43
C LYS A 65 -23.50 8.45 -20.14
N THR A 66 -23.11 7.20 -19.95
CA THR A 66 -23.79 6.03 -20.51
C THR A 66 -25.20 5.90 -19.95
N ASP A 67 -25.37 6.11 -18.64
CA ASP A 67 -26.67 6.11 -17.98
C ASP A 67 -27.59 7.23 -18.52
N LEU A 68 -27.07 8.45 -18.68
CA LEU A 68 -27.82 9.56 -19.30
C LEU A 68 -28.20 9.27 -20.76
N LEU A 69 -27.31 8.66 -21.54
CA LEU A 69 -27.61 8.25 -22.91
C LEU A 69 -28.71 7.18 -22.95
N ALA A 70 -28.67 6.22 -22.03
CA ALA A 70 -29.68 5.18 -21.89
C ALA A 70 -31.04 5.78 -21.50
N LEU A 71 -31.06 6.75 -20.59
CA LEU A 71 -32.27 7.48 -20.24
C LEU A 71 -32.87 8.22 -21.45
N ASN A 72 -32.05 8.96 -22.20
CA ASN A 72 -32.49 9.65 -23.41
C ASN A 72 -33.06 8.68 -24.46
N ALA A 73 -32.40 7.53 -24.65
CA ALA A 73 -32.86 6.47 -25.55
C ALA A 73 -34.20 5.87 -25.08
N SER A 74 -34.38 5.70 -23.78
CA SER A 74 -35.64 5.21 -23.18
C SER A 74 -36.80 6.19 -23.42
N ILE A 75 -36.55 7.49 -23.28
CA ILE A 75 -37.53 8.55 -23.57
C ILE A 75 -37.93 8.55 -25.05
N GLU A 76 -36.96 8.48 -25.96
CA GLU A 76 -37.25 8.47 -27.40
C GLU A 76 -37.95 7.19 -27.83
N ALA A 77 -37.60 6.05 -27.23
CA ALA A 77 -38.30 4.78 -27.43
C ALA A 77 -39.77 4.86 -26.96
N ALA A 78 -40.04 5.51 -25.82
CA ALA A 78 -41.41 5.76 -25.37
C ALA A 78 -42.17 6.68 -26.36
N ARG A 79 -41.50 7.69 -26.91
CA ARG A 79 -42.07 8.62 -27.89
C ARG A 79 -42.43 7.94 -29.22
N ALA A 80 -41.63 6.98 -29.65
CA ALA A 80 -41.89 6.16 -30.84
C ALA A 80 -43.05 5.15 -30.66
N GLY A 81 -43.62 5.03 -29.45
CA GLY A 81 -44.78 4.19 -29.20
C GLY A 81 -44.51 2.71 -29.45
N GLN A 82 -45.28 2.09 -30.35
CA GLN A 82 -45.13 0.65 -30.62
C GLN A 82 -43.81 0.29 -31.29
N GLU A 83 -43.32 1.15 -32.18
CA GLU A 83 -42.07 0.96 -32.93
C GLU A 83 -40.82 1.04 -32.02
N GLY A 84 -40.93 1.76 -30.90
CA GLY A 84 -39.84 1.94 -29.95
C GLY A 84 -39.68 0.80 -28.93
N ARG A 85 -40.57 -0.19 -28.89
CA ARG A 85 -40.56 -1.19 -27.81
C ARG A 85 -39.28 -2.01 -27.70
N GLY A 86 -38.68 -2.39 -28.84
CA GLY A 86 -37.39 -3.09 -28.85
C GLY A 86 -36.26 -2.22 -28.32
N PHE A 87 -36.24 -0.94 -28.71
CA PHE A 87 -35.26 0.03 -28.24
C PHE A 87 -35.40 0.35 -26.75
N ALA A 88 -36.63 0.36 -26.21
CA ALA A 88 -36.87 0.57 -24.78
C ALA A 88 -36.22 -0.52 -23.92
N ILE A 89 -36.28 -1.78 -24.36
CA ILE A 89 -35.66 -2.91 -23.65
C ILE A 89 -34.14 -2.76 -23.63
N VAL A 90 -33.55 -2.41 -24.78
CA VAL A 90 -32.09 -2.19 -24.88
C VAL A 90 -31.67 -1.01 -24.02
N ALA A 91 -32.39 0.12 -24.07
CA ALA A 91 -32.10 1.29 -23.26
C ALA A 91 -32.12 0.97 -21.76
N HIS A 92 -33.12 0.22 -21.29
CA HIS A 92 -33.21 -0.20 -19.91
C HIS A 92 -32.04 -1.10 -19.49
N GLU A 93 -31.62 -2.04 -20.35
CA GLU A 93 -30.48 -2.91 -20.05
C GLU A 93 -29.15 -2.14 -20.00
N VAL A 94 -28.97 -1.14 -20.88
CA VAL A 94 -27.79 -0.26 -20.85
C VAL A 94 -27.75 0.57 -19.56
N ALA A 95 -28.88 1.13 -19.12
CA ALA A 95 -28.97 1.86 -17.84
C ALA A 95 -28.59 0.96 -16.66
N ARG A 96 -29.14 -0.26 -16.62
CA ARG A 96 -28.83 -1.26 -15.58
C ARG A 96 -27.35 -1.63 -15.55
N LEU A 97 -26.70 -1.76 -16.71
CA LEU A 97 -25.25 -2.02 -16.80
C LEU A 97 -24.44 -0.81 -16.32
N ALA A 98 -24.88 0.41 -16.62
CA ALA A 98 -24.24 1.63 -16.16
C ALA A 98 -24.34 1.77 -14.63
N GLU A 99 -25.50 1.49 -14.02
CA GLU A 99 -25.65 1.44 -12.55
C GLU A 99 -24.74 0.39 -11.91
N LYS A 100 -24.72 -0.83 -12.45
CA LYS A 100 -23.85 -1.90 -11.93
C LYS A 100 -22.35 -1.55 -12.05
N SER A 101 -21.98 -0.83 -13.11
CA SER A 101 -20.64 -0.29 -13.27
C SER A 101 -20.32 0.73 -12.17
N GLN A 102 -21.23 1.68 -11.89
CA GLN A 102 -21.09 2.66 -10.81
C GLN A 102 -20.96 2.01 -9.41
N GLU A 103 -21.71 0.94 -9.14
CA GLU A 103 -21.57 0.16 -7.89
C GLU A 103 -20.17 -0.47 -7.78
N SER A 104 -19.68 -1.04 -8.88
CA SER A 104 -18.35 -1.68 -8.92
C SER A 104 -17.23 -0.66 -8.72
N ILE A 105 -17.32 0.49 -9.37
CA ILE A 105 -16.42 1.63 -9.21
C ILE A 105 -16.37 2.08 -7.74
N SER A 106 -17.53 2.18 -7.08
CA SER A 106 -17.61 2.56 -5.67
C SER A 106 -16.89 1.56 -4.75
N LYS A 107 -16.96 0.26 -5.04
CA LYS A 107 -16.21 -0.78 -4.31
C LYS A 107 -14.70 -0.63 -4.51
N VAL A 108 -14.26 -0.30 -5.73
CA VAL A 108 -12.83 -0.07 -6.02
C VAL A 108 -12.31 1.14 -5.24
N GLU A 109 -13.09 2.22 -5.14
CA GLU A 109 -12.69 3.39 -4.34
C GLU A 109 -12.57 3.09 -2.85
N GLN A 110 -13.51 2.33 -2.30
CA GLN A 110 -13.43 1.91 -0.89
C GLN A 110 -12.17 1.06 -0.64
N ALA A 111 -11.87 0.12 -1.54
CA ALA A 111 -10.66 -0.69 -1.46
C ALA A 111 -9.39 0.17 -1.58
N SER A 112 -9.38 1.12 -2.50
CA SER A 112 -8.28 2.08 -2.70
C SER A 112 -8.04 2.96 -1.48
N SER A 113 -9.10 3.50 -0.87
CA SER A 113 -9.03 4.28 0.36
C SER A 113 -8.46 3.46 1.52
N SER A 114 -8.97 2.24 1.72
CA SER A 114 -8.46 1.33 2.76
C SER A 114 -6.98 1.00 2.55
N LEU A 115 -6.55 0.88 1.30
CA LEU A 115 -5.17 0.60 0.96
C LEU A 115 -4.26 1.79 1.29
N GLN A 116 -4.69 3.02 1.00
CA GLN A 116 -3.97 4.23 1.36
C GLN A 116 -3.79 4.37 2.89
N GLU A 117 -4.84 4.09 3.66
CA GLU A 117 -4.78 4.09 5.13
C GLU A 117 -3.76 3.07 5.66
N LYS A 118 -3.78 1.85 5.13
CA LYS A 118 -2.82 0.80 5.52
C LYS A 118 -1.37 1.18 5.22
N VAL A 119 -1.13 1.83 4.07
CA VAL A 119 0.21 2.30 3.70
C VAL A 119 0.66 3.45 4.59
N HIS A 120 -0.24 4.34 4.96
CA HIS A 120 0.05 5.42 5.90
C HIS A 120 0.46 4.85 7.27
N LEU A 121 -0.34 3.95 7.83
CA LEU A 121 -0.02 3.26 9.09
C LEU A 121 1.32 2.54 9.01
N LEU A 122 1.60 1.87 7.90
CA LEU A 122 2.86 1.16 7.71
C LEU A 122 4.05 2.13 7.70
N THR A 123 3.92 3.27 7.03
CA THR A 123 4.95 4.32 7.02
C THR A 123 5.24 4.86 8.42
N GLU A 124 4.19 5.10 9.23
CA GLU A 124 4.36 5.50 10.64
C GLU A 124 5.11 4.45 11.46
N ARG A 125 4.80 3.16 11.25
CA ARG A 125 5.51 2.06 11.93
C ARG A 125 6.97 1.97 11.51
N LEU A 126 7.30 2.19 10.24
CA LEU A 126 8.69 2.26 9.79
C LEU A 126 9.44 3.43 10.43
N ASP A 127 8.80 4.59 10.59
CA ASP A 127 9.37 5.74 11.30
C ASP A 127 9.67 5.42 12.77
N ASP A 128 8.76 4.74 13.46
CA ASP A 128 8.95 4.33 14.85
C ASP A 128 10.12 3.34 14.99
N ILE A 129 10.22 2.36 14.10
CA ILE A 129 11.33 1.40 14.12
C ILE A 129 12.65 2.11 13.83
N GLN A 130 12.69 3.02 12.86
CA GLN A 130 13.89 3.82 12.56
C GLN A 130 14.37 4.63 13.78
N LYS A 131 13.44 5.24 14.53
CA LYS A 131 13.76 5.95 15.78
C LYS A 131 14.33 5.02 16.85
N LEU A 132 13.81 3.79 16.97
CA LEU A 132 14.32 2.81 17.92
C LEU A 132 15.73 2.35 17.55
N LEU A 133 16.00 2.09 16.27
CA LEU A 133 17.32 1.73 15.77
C LEU A 133 18.36 2.82 16.02
N ASN A 134 18.00 4.08 15.77
CA ASN A 134 18.87 5.22 16.04
C ASN A 134 19.18 5.42 17.54
N LYS A 135 18.41 4.81 18.46
CA LYS A 135 18.70 4.85 19.91
C LYS A 135 19.64 3.73 20.37
N ILE A 136 19.76 2.66 19.58
CA ILE A 136 20.54 1.45 19.91
C ILE A 136 21.91 1.48 19.21
N SER A 137 22.01 2.17 18.07
CA SER A 137 23.28 2.52 17.40
C SER A 137 24.08 3.57 18.16
#